data_AF-A0A953CMQ0-F1
#
_entry.id   AF-A0A953CMQ0-F1
#
_cell.length_a   1.000
_cell.length_b   1.000
_cell.length_c   1.000
_cell.angle_alpha   90.00
_cell.angle_beta   90.00
_cell.angle_gamma   90.00
#
_symmetry.space_group_name_H-M   'P 1'
#
loop_
_entity.id
_entity.type
_entity.pdbx_description
1 polymer ?
#
loop_
_entity_poly.entity_id
_entity_poly.type
_entity_poly.pdbx_seq_one_letter_code
_entity_poly.pdbx_strand_id
1 'polypeptide(L)'
;MSDRLTAVEAAALLKEILAGARGLRLRDAKRPWVRIAVGECAVTAGDAQIVFFADSASLDHVAAMRLADGRGGAFADWLLHDGTNPLDLLDESERIELEHRLHEAS
;
A
#
# COMPACT_ATOMS: atom_id res chain seq x y z
N MET A 1 -5.11 3.56 -23.59
CA MET A 1 -6.12 3.18 -22.58
C MET A 1 -5.40 3.24 -21.25
N SER A 2 -5.85 4.11 -20.33
CA SER A 2 -5.28 4.09 -18.97
C SER A 2 -5.83 2.85 -18.28
N ASP A 3 -5.01 1.81 -18.21
CA ASP A 3 -5.35 0.59 -17.48
C ASP A 3 -5.25 0.88 -15.99
N ARG A 4 -6.32 1.48 -15.45
CA ARG A 4 -6.50 1.77 -14.03
C ARG A 4 -6.29 0.48 -13.23
N LEU A 5 -5.61 0.60 -12.11
CA LEU A 5 -5.53 -0.47 -11.13
C LEU A 5 -6.78 -0.41 -10.26
N THR A 6 -7.63 -1.43 -10.30
CA THR A 6 -8.83 -1.47 -9.45
C THR A 6 -8.46 -1.72 -7.98
N ALA A 7 -9.38 -1.39 -7.06
CA ALA A 7 -9.17 -1.64 -5.63
C ALA A 7 -8.94 -3.13 -5.34
N VAL A 8 -9.66 -4.02 -6.05
CA VAL A 8 -9.52 -5.48 -5.91
C VAL A 8 -8.14 -5.97 -6.38
N GLU A 9 -7.65 -5.48 -7.50
CA GLU A 9 -6.31 -5.85 -8.00
C GLU A 9 -5.21 -5.32 -7.10
N ALA A 10 -5.34 -4.08 -6.62
CA ALA A 10 -4.42 -3.52 -5.63
C ALA A 10 -4.43 -4.33 -4.33
N ALA A 11 -5.60 -4.76 -3.85
CA ALA A 11 -5.71 -5.62 -2.66
C ALA A 11 -5.07 -6.99 -2.88
N ALA A 12 -5.24 -7.60 -4.05
CA ALA A 12 -4.58 -8.86 -4.40
C ALA A 12 -3.04 -8.73 -4.35
N LEU A 13 -2.49 -7.60 -4.83
CA LEU A 13 -1.07 -7.31 -4.74
C LEU A 13 -0.59 -7.13 -3.29
N LEU A 14 -1.39 -6.49 -2.43
CA LEU A 14 -1.08 -6.43 -0.99
C LEU A 14 -1.03 -7.84 -0.40
N LYS A 15 -1.96 -8.72 -0.75
CA LYS A 15 -1.97 -10.12 -0.29
C LYS A 15 -0.76 -10.91 -0.82
N GLU A 16 -0.30 -10.68 -2.04
CA GLU A 16 0.95 -11.26 -2.55
C GLU A 16 2.18 -10.82 -1.73
N ILE A 17 2.22 -9.54 -1.33
CA ILE A 17 3.26 -9.01 -0.45
C ILE A 17 3.22 -9.71 0.90
N LEU A 18 2.04 -9.90 1.49
CA LEU A 18 1.85 -10.63 2.74
C LEU A 18 2.23 -12.11 2.63
N ALA A 19 1.98 -12.74 1.49
CA ALA A 19 2.44 -14.10 1.20
C ALA A 19 3.97 -14.21 1.07
N GLY A 20 4.70 -13.08 1.07
CA GLY A 20 6.16 -13.05 0.92
C GLY A 20 6.64 -13.21 -0.52
N ALA A 21 5.72 -13.15 -1.50
CA ALA A 21 6.08 -13.23 -2.92
C ALA A 21 6.84 -11.97 -3.38
N ARG A 22 6.65 -10.85 -2.70
CA ARG A 22 7.28 -9.55 -2.99
C ARG A 22 7.85 -8.96 -1.71
N GLY A 23 9.17 -8.85 -1.64
CA GLY A 23 9.85 -8.20 -0.51
C GLY A 23 9.55 -6.70 -0.46
N LEU A 24 9.05 -6.22 0.67
CA LEU A 24 8.73 -4.82 0.89
C LEU A 24 9.99 -4.06 1.33
N ARG A 25 10.25 -2.91 0.70
CA ARG A 25 11.40 -2.04 1.02
C ARG A 25 10.95 -0.59 1.04
N LEU A 26 11.41 0.17 2.02
CA LEU A 26 11.19 1.62 2.02
C LEU A 26 11.85 2.27 0.81
N ARG A 27 11.13 3.21 0.21
CA ARG A 27 11.68 4.04 -0.88
C ARG A 27 12.59 5.15 -0.34
N ASP A 28 12.29 5.68 0.84
CA ASP A 28 13.11 6.67 1.52
C ASP A 28 13.46 6.21 2.94
N ALA A 29 14.67 5.69 3.12
CA ALA A 29 15.17 5.25 4.41
C ALA A 29 15.28 6.38 5.45
N LYS A 30 15.19 7.67 5.06
CA LYS A 30 15.16 8.80 6.00
C LYS A 30 13.77 9.03 6.61
N ARG A 31 12.72 8.43 6.03
CA ARG A 31 11.35 8.48 6.51
C ARG A 31 10.81 7.06 6.77
N PRO A 32 11.36 6.37 7.78
CA PRO A 32 10.87 5.06 8.15
C PRO A 32 9.45 5.13 8.72
N TRP A 33 8.68 4.06 8.54
CA TRP A 33 7.29 3.96 8.99
C TRP A 33 7.14 4.35 10.47
N VAL A 34 8.03 3.83 11.31
CA VAL A 34 8.07 4.07 12.76
C VAL A 34 8.24 5.54 13.19
N ARG A 35 8.63 6.44 12.26
CA ARG A 35 8.78 7.87 12.55
C ARG A 35 7.62 8.71 12.02
N ILE A 36 6.63 8.11 11.38
CA ILE A 36 5.51 8.81 10.77
C ILE A 36 4.32 8.75 11.73
N ALA A 37 4.11 9.82 12.48
CA ALA A 37 2.91 9.96 13.31
C ALA A 37 1.67 10.18 12.44
N VAL A 38 1.78 11.03 11.41
CA VAL A 38 0.76 11.27 10.38
C VAL A 38 1.48 11.59 9.07
N GLY A 39 1.09 10.94 7.97
CA GLY A 39 1.57 11.26 6.62
C GLY A 39 1.87 10.06 5.73
N GLU A 40 2.41 10.36 4.55
CA GLU A 40 2.68 9.35 3.52
C GLU A 40 4.04 8.65 3.71
N CYS A 41 4.02 7.32 3.53
CA CYS A 41 5.18 6.45 3.45
C CYS A 41 5.19 5.74 2.10
N ALA A 42 6.20 6.04 1.28
CA ALA A 42 6.39 5.37 0.00
C ALA A 42 7.29 4.14 0.16
N VAL A 43 6.82 3.01 -0.36
CA VAL A 43 7.54 1.74 -0.36
C VAL A 43 7.54 1.13 -1.76
N THR A 44 8.44 0.17 -1.95
CA THR A 44 8.55 -0.62 -3.16
C THR A 44 8.41 -2.09 -2.81
N ALA A 45 7.63 -2.82 -3.61
CA ALA A 45 7.41 -4.26 -3.46
C ALA A 45 7.59 -4.95 -4.82
N GLY A 46 8.81 -5.44 -5.08
CA GLY A 46 9.20 -5.88 -6.41
C GLY A 46 9.21 -4.71 -7.40
N ASP A 47 8.35 -4.76 -8.41
CA ASP A 47 8.17 -3.75 -9.45
C ASP A 47 6.99 -2.79 -9.17
N ALA A 48 6.29 -2.96 -8.04
CA ALA A 48 5.22 -2.08 -7.59
C ALA A 48 5.75 -0.99 -6.64
N GLN A 49 5.26 0.23 -6.83
CA GLN A 49 5.41 1.35 -5.90
C GLN A 49 4.09 1.55 -5.17
N ILE A 50 4.14 1.61 -3.85
CA ILE A 50 2.96 1.74 -2.99
C ILE A 50 3.19 2.90 -2.04
N VAL A 51 2.20 3.76 -1.89
CA VAL A 51 2.19 4.85 -0.93
C VAL A 51 1.11 4.55 0.09
N PHE A 52 1.55 4.32 1.33
CA PHE A 52 0.67 4.13 2.47
C PHE A 52 0.52 5.46 3.21
N PHE A 53 -0.65 5.70 3.77
CA PHE A 53 -0.88 6.82 4.67
C PHE A 53 -0.96 6.29 6.10
N ALA A 54 -0.15 6.87 6.97
CA ALA A 54 -0.26 6.65 8.41
C ALA A 54 -1.09 7.77 9.03
N ASP A 55 -2.02 7.41 9.91
CA ASP A 55 -2.68 8.34 10.83
C ASP A 55 -2.56 7.79 12.26
N SER A 56 -2.30 8.67 13.21
CA SER A 56 -2.07 8.31 14.62
C SER A 56 -1.05 7.17 14.82
N ALA A 57 0.02 7.16 14.02
CA ALA A 57 1.07 6.15 13.96
C ALA A 57 0.60 4.73 13.59
N SER A 58 -0.56 4.62 12.93
CA SER A 58 -1.15 3.36 12.46
C SER A 58 -1.46 3.41 10.96
N LEU A 59 -1.55 2.25 10.32
CA LEU A 59 -1.90 2.16 8.90
C LEU A 59 -3.39 2.50 8.68
N ASP A 60 -3.64 3.60 7.97
CA ASP A 60 -5.00 4.11 7.75
C ASP A 60 -5.56 3.71 6.37
N HIS A 61 -4.86 4.05 5.28
CA HIS A 61 -5.28 3.71 3.92
C HIS A 61 -4.11 3.64 2.92
N VAL A 62 -4.37 3.07 1.74
CA VAL A 62 -3.45 3.20 0.60
C VAL A 62 -3.73 4.52 -0.11
N ALA A 63 -2.73 5.41 -0.14
CA ALA A 63 -2.82 6.71 -0.80
C ALA A 63 -2.67 6.58 -2.33
N ALA A 64 -1.74 5.74 -2.78
CA ALA A 64 -1.54 5.44 -4.19
C ALA A 64 -0.81 4.12 -4.42
N MET A 65 -1.01 3.52 -5.58
CA MET A 65 -0.24 2.36 -6.05
C MET A 65 0.05 2.50 -7.54
N ARG A 66 1.27 2.14 -7.95
CA ARG A 66 1.71 2.15 -9.34
C ARG A 66 2.56 0.93 -9.65
N LEU A 67 2.24 0.26 -10.75
CA LEU A 67 2.96 -0.89 -11.27
C LEU A 67 3.95 -0.47 -12.37
N ALA A 68 4.93 -1.32 -12.65
CA ALA A 68 5.94 -1.07 -13.68
C ALA A 68 5.38 -1.08 -15.11
N ASP A 69 4.27 -1.78 -15.34
CA ASP A 69 3.53 -1.75 -16.61
C ASP A 69 2.80 -0.41 -16.86
N GLY A 70 2.86 0.52 -15.90
CA GLY A 70 2.25 1.84 -15.97
C GLY A 70 0.84 1.91 -15.39
N ARG A 71 0.25 0.78 -15.00
CA ARG A 71 -1.04 0.73 -14.31
C ARG A 71 -0.92 1.36 -12.93
N GLY A 72 -1.98 2.01 -12.47
CA GLY A 72 -2.00 2.60 -11.15
C GLY A 72 -3.37 3.07 -10.72
N GLY A 73 -3.48 3.40 -9.44
CA GLY A 73 -4.67 3.96 -8.83
C GLY A 73 -4.28 4.81 -7.62
N ALA A 74 -5.03 5.88 -7.39
CA ALA A 74 -4.93 6.69 -6.19
C ALA A 74 -6.19 6.52 -5.32
N PHE A 75 -6.09 6.95 -4.06
CA PHE A 75 -7.18 6.93 -3.08
C PHE A 75 -8.50 7.46 -3.65
N ALA A 76 -8.47 8.65 -4.28
CA ALA A 76 -9.65 9.26 -4.86
C ALA A 76 -10.26 8.44 -6.02
N ASP A 77 -9.42 7.78 -6.83
CA ASP A 77 -9.87 6.97 -7.96
C ASP A 77 -10.62 5.72 -7.47
N TRP A 78 -10.07 5.04 -6.45
CA TRP A 78 -10.69 3.85 -5.88
C TRP A 78 -12.01 4.18 -5.18
N LEU A 79 -12.07 5.26 -4.40
CA LEU A 79 -13.32 5.69 -3.80
C LEU A 79 -14.38 6.07 -4.84
N LEU A 80 -14.00 6.75 -5.91
CA LEU A 80 -14.94 7.19 -6.93
C LEU A 80 -15.46 6.03 -7.80
N HIS A 81 -14.58 5.10 -8.20
CA HIS A 81 -14.90 4.08 -9.19
C HIS A 81 -15.21 2.70 -8.61
N ASP A 82 -14.58 2.34 -7.50
CA ASP A 82 -14.74 1.04 -6.85
C ASP A 82 -15.52 1.13 -5.52
N GLY A 83 -15.63 2.34 -4.96
CA GLY A 83 -16.35 2.60 -3.72
C GLY A 83 -15.60 2.18 -2.45
N THR A 84 -14.33 1.77 -2.54
CA THR A 84 -13.57 1.20 -1.41
C THR A 84 -12.07 1.38 -1.58
N ASN A 85 -11.31 1.45 -0.48
CA ASN A 85 -9.85 1.42 -0.53
C ASN A 85 -9.35 -0.04 -0.63
N PRO A 86 -8.24 -0.32 -1.34
CA PRO A 86 -7.65 -1.66 -1.35
C PRO A 86 -7.41 -2.24 0.05
N LEU A 87 -7.08 -1.38 1.02
CA LEU A 87 -6.84 -1.80 2.41
C LEU A 87 -8.12 -2.30 3.11
N ASP A 88 -9.30 -1.86 2.69
CA ASP A 88 -10.58 -2.28 3.27
C ASP A 88 -11.04 -3.65 2.77
N LEU A 89 -10.37 -4.18 1.74
CA LEU A 89 -10.57 -5.53 1.21
C LEU A 89 -9.66 -6.57 1.87
N LEU A 90 -8.80 -6.13 2.78
CA LEU A 90 -7.98 -7.00 3.64
C LEU A 90 -8.74 -7.27 4.94
N ASP A 91 -8.60 -8.49 5.46
CA ASP A 91 -9.06 -8.79 6.81
C ASP A 91 -8.17 -8.15 7.88
N GLU A 92 -8.62 -8.21 9.13
CA GLU A 92 -7.91 -7.61 10.27
C GLU A 92 -6.50 -8.21 10.46
N SER A 93 -6.34 -9.52 10.24
CA SER A 93 -5.05 -10.19 10.40
C SER A 93 -4.08 -9.80 9.27
N GLU A 94 -4.57 -9.69 8.05
CA GLU A 94 -3.82 -9.20 6.88
C GLU A 94 -3.37 -7.75 7.08
N ARG A 95 -4.23 -6.89 7.64
CA ARG A 95 -3.89 -5.49 7.97
C ARG A 95 -2.79 -5.42 9.03
N ILE A 96 -2.91 -6.19 10.12
CA ILE A 96 -1.91 -6.25 11.19
C ILE A 96 -0.56 -6.74 10.63
N GLU A 97 -0.56 -7.83 9.87
CA GLU A 97 0.67 -8.34 9.25
C GLU A 97 1.29 -7.32 8.29
N LEU A 98 0.49 -6.59 7.50
CA LEU A 98 0.99 -5.54 6.61
C LEU A 98 1.72 -4.44 7.38
N GLU A 99 1.12 -4.00 8.49
CA GLU A 99 1.72 -3.02 9.36
C GLU A 99 3.00 -3.55 10.00
N HIS A 100 3.04 -4.80 10.45
CA HIS A 100 4.26 -5.46 10.92
C HIS A 100 5.38 -5.44 9.86
N ARG A 101 5.06 -5.74 8.59
CA ARG A 101 6.06 -5.68 7.51
C ARG A 101 6.55 -4.27 7.20
N LEU A 102 5.70 -3.26 7.35
CA LEU A 102 6.11 -1.86 7.23
C LEU A 102 7.08 -1.45 8.35
N HIS A 103 6.86 -1.98 9.56
CA HIS A 103 7.78 -1.81 10.68
C HIS A 103 9.12 -2.53 10.45
N GLU A 104 9.11 -3.76 9.92
CA GLU A 104 10.34 -4.51 9.62
C GLU A 104 11.14 -3.95 8.44
N ALA A 105 10.48 -3.31 7.48
CA ALA A 105 11.13 -2.67 6.35
C ALA A 105 11.84 -1.34 6.71
N SER A 106 11.66 -0.86 7.95
CA SER A 106 12.16 0.42 8.47
C SER A 106 13.60 0.43 8.96
#